data_AF-A0A925KM71-F1
#
_entry.id   AF-A0A925KM71-F1
#
_cell.length_a   1.000
_cell.length_b   1.000
_cell.length_c   1.000
_cell.angle_alpha   90.00
_cell.angle_beta   90.00
_cell.angle_gamma   90.00
#
_symmetry.space_group_name_H-M   'P 1'
#
loop_
_entity.id
_entity.type
_entity.pdbx_description
1 polymer ?
#
loop_
_entity_poly.entity_id
_entity_poly.type
_entity_poly.pdbx_seq_one_letter_code
_entity_poly.pdbx_strand_id
1 'polypeptide(L)' 'MPLPDAELLLRELTGQMRAQVRENSALVGIHTGGAWVAERLHRELNIQYPLGSLDISFYRDD' A
#
# COMPACT_ATOMS: atom_id res chain seq x y z
N MET A 1 5.25 25.57 1.04
CA MET A 1 4.11 24.82 1.61
C MET A 1 4.66 23.74 2.52
N PRO A 2 4.13 23.57 3.74
CA PRO A 2 4.47 22.41 4.56
C PRO A 2 3.97 21.13 3.88
N LEU A 3 4.70 20.02 4.06
CA LEU A 3 4.23 18.71 3.63
C LEU A 3 2.99 18.30 4.45
N PRO A 4 2.04 17.55 3.87
CA PRO A 4 0.91 17.00 4.61
C PRO A 4 1.36 15.93 5.61
N ASP A 5 0.53 15.69 6.64
CA ASP A 5 0.77 14.64 7.63
C ASP A 5 0.54 13.25 7.01
N ALA A 6 1.63 12.48 6.90
CA ALA A 6 1.60 11.14 6.32
C ALA A 6 0.72 10.16 7.11
N GLU A 7 0.60 10.32 8.43
CA GLU A 7 -0.24 9.45 9.27
C GLU A 7 -1.72 9.69 9.00
N LEU A 8 -2.11 10.95 8.82
CA LEU A 8 -3.48 11.31 8.46
C LEU A 8 -3.83 10.74 7.08
N LEU A 9 -2.96 10.96 6.09
CA LEU A 9 -3.16 10.46 4.74
C LEU A 9 -3.28 8.93 4.68
N LEU A 10 -2.48 8.21 5.47
CA LEU A 10 -2.56 6.74 5.52
C LEU A 10 -3.90 6.27 6.11
N ARG A 11 -4.40 6.93 7.16
CA ARG A 11 -5.69 6.60 7.78
C ARG A 11 -6.84 6.84 6.81
N GLU A 12 -6.81 7.97 6.11
CA GLU A 12 -7.79 8.31 5.07
C GLU A 12 -7.79 7.27 3.94
N LEU A 13 -6.60 6.93 3.42
CA LEU A 13 -6.45 5.89 2.39
C LEU A 13 -6.99 4.54 2.86
N THR A 14 -6.63 4.12 4.09
CA THR A 14 -7.13 2.87 4.69
C THR A 14 -8.66 2.87 4.74
N GLY A 15 -9.27 3.97 5.21
CA GLY A 15 -10.73 4.11 5.28
C GLY A 15 -11.41 3.99 3.93
N GLN A 16 -10.86 4.63 2.89
CA GLN A 16 -11.37 4.54 1.52
C GLN A 16 -11.25 3.14 0.92
N MET A 17 -10.18 2.42 1.24
CA MET A 17 -9.93 1.07 0.73
C MET A 17 -10.81 0.00 1.38
N ARG A 18 -11.19 0.15 2.66
CA ARG A 18 -11.93 -0.88 3.43
C ARG A 18 -13.18 -1.40 2.71
N ALA A 19 -13.93 -0.55 2.03
CA ALA A 19 -15.14 -0.96 1.31
C ALA A 19 -14.87 -1.78 0.04
N GLN A 20 -13.64 -1.75 -0.47
CA GLN A 20 -13.24 -2.40 -1.71
C GLN A 20 -12.39 -3.66 -1.47
N VAL A 21 -11.75 -3.78 -0.30
CA VAL A 21 -11.02 -4.98 0.09
C VAL A 21 -11.99 -6.12 0.39
N ARG A 22 -11.87 -7.18 -0.39
CA ARG A 22 -12.56 -8.46 -0.22
C ARG A 22 -11.60 -9.52 0.31
N GLU A 23 -12.14 -10.63 0.80
CA GLU A 23 -11.37 -11.78 1.30
C GLU A 23 -10.33 -12.31 0.30
N ASN A 24 -10.60 -12.19 -1.00
CA ASN A 24 -9.71 -12.64 -2.06
C ASN A 24 -8.76 -11.55 -2.60
N SER A 25 -8.61 -10.42 -1.90
CA SER A 25 -7.73 -9.33 -2.35
C SER A 25 -6.29 -9.61 -1.94
N ALA A 26 -5.35 -9.35 -2.83
CA ALA A 26 -3.93 -9.31 -2.51
C ALA A 26 -3.41 -7.87 -2.56
N LEU A 27 -2.35 -7.58 -1.81
CA LEU A 27 -1.68 -6.30 -1.84
C LEU A 27 -0.25 -6.49 -2.34
N VAL A 28 0.19 -5.57 -3.21
CA VAL A 28 1.55 -5.55 -3.75
C VAL A 28 2.12 -4.16 -3.53
N GLY A 29 3.23 -4.07 -2.77
CA GLY A 29 4.00 -2.85 -2.63
C GLY A 29 4.94 -2.65 -3.82
N ILE A 30 5.13 -1.41 -4.27
CA ILE A 30 6.19 -1.08 -5.25
C ILE A 30 7.41 -0.59 -4.47
N HIS A 31 8.60 -1.17 -4.73
CA HIS A 31 9.84 -0.89 -3.99
C HIS A 31 10.26 0.60 -3.99
N THR A 32 11.21 0.96 -3.11
CA THR A 32 11.81 2.31 -2.84
C THR A 32 11.05 3.28 -1.93
N GLY A 33 9.81 2.98 -1.54
CA GLY A 33 9.06 3.71 -0.50
C GLY A 33 7.62 3.23 -0.32
N GLY A 34 7.01 2.72 -1.40
CA GLY A 34 5.67 2.13 -1.38
C GLY A 34 5.58 0.83 -0.58
N ALA A 35 6.69 0.09 -0.43
CA ALA A 35 6.73 -1.15 0.35
C ALA A 35 6.32 -0.95 1.82
N TRP A 36 6.80 0.13 2.47
CA TRP A 36 6.46 0.41 3.88
C TRP A 36 4.98 0.81 4.06
N VAL A 37 4.43 1.59 3.13
CA VAL A 37 3.00 1.92 3.12
C VAL A 37 2.16 0.66 2.92
N ALA A 38 2.58 -0.22 2.01
CA ALA A 38 1.89 -1.48 1.74
C ALA A 38 1.91 -2.43 2.95
N GLU A 39 3.01 -2.53 3.70
CA GLU A 39 3.08 -3.30 4.95
C GLU A 39 2.10 -2.80 6.03
N ARG A 40 1.90 -1.48 6.11
CA ARG A 40 0.93 -0.91 7.06
C ARG A 40 -0.50 -1.16 6.59
N LEU A 41 -0.80 -0.92 5.33
CA LEU A 41 -2.12 -1.19 4.76
C LEU A 41 -2.50 -2.66 4.86
N HIS A 42 -1.56 -3.58 4.61
CA HIS A 42 -1.77 -5.02 4.72
C HIS A 42 -2.26 -5.43 6.11
N ARG A 43 -1.61 -4.90 7.17
CA ARG A 43 -2.01 -5.11 8.56
C ARG A 43 -3.34 -4.45 8.90
N GLU A 44 -3.53 -3.18 8.55
CA GLU A 44 -4.73 -2.40 8.90
C GLU A 44 -6.01 -2.87 8.18
N LEU A 45 -5.85 -3.45 6.99
CA LEU A 45 -6.94 -4.01 6.18
C LEU A 45 -7.14 -5.51 6.42
N ASN A 46 -6.30 -6.13 7.27
CA ASN A 46 -6.34 -7.55 7.62
C ASN A 46 -6.40 -8.48 6.38
N ILE A 47 -5.56 -8.19 5.39
CA ILE A 47 -5.49 -8.95 4.14
C ILE A 47 -4.84 -10.31 4.42
N GLN A 48 -5.52 -11.39 4.02
CA GLN A 48 -5.10 -12.76 4.33
C GLN A 48 -3.98 -13.27 3.42
N TYR A 49 -3.97 -12.84 2.16
CA TYR A 49 -2.89 -13.22 1.25
C TYR A 49 -1.57 -12.54 1.65
N PRO A 50 -0.42 -13.21 1.47
CA PRO A 50 0.88 -12.63 1.74
C PRO A 50 1.09 -11.31 0.97
N LEU A 51 1.72 -10.33 1.62
CA LEU A 51 2.12 -9.09 0.97
C LEU A 51 3.17 -9.38 -0.10
N GLY A 52 2.90 -8.98 -1.34
CA GLY A 52 3.87 -8.99 -2.42
C GLY A 52 4.70 -7.71 -2.47
N SER A 53 5.85 -7.77 -3.13
CA SER A 53 6.63 -6.59 -3.49
C SER A 53 7.09 -6.70 -4.94
N LEU A 54 7.05 -5.57 -5.66
CA LEU A 54 7.48 -5.45 -7.04
C LEU A 54 8.60 -4.42 -7.14
N ASP A 55 9.74 -4.84 -7.69
CA ASP A 55 10.84 -3.95 -8.07
C ASP A 55 10.63 -3.47 -9.51
N ILE A 56 10.48 -2.16 -9.69
CA ILE A 56 10.33 -1.54 -11.01
C ILE A 56 11.60 -0.82 -11.48
N SER A 57 12.72 -0.94 -10.74
CA SER A 57 13.98 -0.28 -11.06
C SER A 57 14.61 -0.75 -12.38
N PHE A 58 14.22 -1.92 -12.87
CA PHE A 58 14.76 -2.51 -14.11
C PHE A 58 13.85 -2.42 -15.34
N TYR A 59 12.57 -2.06 -15.18
CA TYR A 59 11.55 -2.10 -16.26
C TYR A 59 11.15 -0.71 -16.78
N ARG A 60 12.00 0.30 -16.58
CA ARG A 60 11.85 1.59 -17.28
C ARG A 60 12.70 1.56 -18.54
N ASP A 61 12.19 0.94 -19.59
CA ASP A 61 12.78 1.05 -20.94
C ASP A 61 12.30 2.32 -21.68
N ASP A 62 11.44 3.13 -21.03
CA ASP A 62 10.85 4.39 -21.52
C ASP A 62 10.63 5.44 -20.41
#